data_AF-A0A7X6GG57-F1
#
_entry.id   AF-A0A7X6GG57-F1
#
_cell.length_a   1.000
_cell.length_b   1.000
_cell.length_c   1.000
_cell.angle_alpha   90.00
_cell.angle_beta   90.00
_cell.angle_gamma   90.00
#
_symmetry.space_group_name_H-M   'P 1'
#
loop_
_entity.id
_entity.type
_entity.pdbx_description
1 polymer ?
#
loop_
_entity_poly.entity_id
_entity_poly.type
_entity_poly.pdbx_seq_one_letter_code
_entity_poly.pdbx_strand_id
1 'polypeptide(L)'
;MNWVSLFSKKLLTFSITAIVCSTAVVAETTVITADRMIDVTNGKVVQQAAVIVTDNVITASGRLKDLALPNEATRIDLGNATLMPGLMDMHVHLTSDATRHGYKRLEVSLPRAAITGVKHAKATLDAGFTTVRNVGAPGFADVALRDAINAGDVEGPRMFVAGPSLGVTGGHCDSNLLPYEYDNYSEGVADGPWEVRKKVRRNIKYGATVIKFCATGGVLSKGTKVGAQQYTFEEMKALIDEAHLRGLTVATHAHGTNGIKAAIKAGVDSVEHVSLLDDEAIELAKKNGTYFSMDIYVTEYILGEGEKAGILEESLNKERIVGKTQRENFEKAVNAGVNMVFGSDAGVYPHGDNPKQFARMVKFGMTPIQAIQAATINPARLLKQEATLGSLDKGKLADIVAVPGNPLDDMSLMEKVGFVMKDGQIVKQYAM
;
A
#
# COMPACT_ATOMS: atom_id res chain seq x y z
N MET A 1 12.47 81.84 -41.20
CA MET A 1 11.85 81.42 -39.92
C MET A 1 12.58 80.20 -39.40
N ASN A 2 12.93 80.24 -38.12
CA ASN A 2 13.37 79.17 -37.19
C ASN A 2 14.78 78.57 -37.43
N TRP A 3 15.79 78.86 -36.61
CA TRP A 3 16.03 78.64 -35.15
C TRP A 3 16.64 77.27 -34.79
N VAL A 4 17.92 77.33 -34.37
CA VAL A 4 18.54 76.74 -33.15
C VAL A 4 18.72 75.22 -32.99
N SER A 5 19.99 74.80 -33.15
CA SER A 5 20.92 74.12 -32.23
C SER A 5 20.53 72.94 -31.31
N LEU A 6 21.47 71.97 -31.30
CA LEU A 6 22.05 71.19 -30.16
C LEU A 6 21.11 70.34 -29.30
N PHE A 7 21.37 69.02 -29.22
CA PHE A 7 21.56 68.32 -27.93
C PHE A 7 22.22 66.95 -28.15
N SER A 8 23.46 66.81 -27.65
CA SER A 8 24.16 65.53 -27.48
C SER A 8 23.57 64.76 -26.30
N LYS A 9 23.07 63.55 -26.51
CA LYS A 9 22.72 62.63 -25.41
C LYS A 9 23.87 61.66 -25.16
N LYS A 10 24.61 61.88 -24.07
CA LYS A 10 25.46 60.86 -23.44
C LYS A 10 24.54 59.78 -22.86
N LEU A 11 24.61 58.55 -23.37
CA LEU A 11 24.05 57.38 -22.69
C LEU A 11 24.96 57.03 -21.51
N LEU A 12 24.45 57.16 -20.29
CA LEU A 12 25.05 56.66 -19.07
C LEU A 12 24.52 55.23 -18.85
N THR A 13 25.33 54.21 -19.10
CA THR A 13 25.02 52.82 -18.76
C THR A 13 25.14 52.63 -17.25
N PHE A 14 24.01 52.51 -16.55
CA PHE A 14 23.95 52.06 -15.15
C PHE A 14 24.03 50.53 -15.13
N SER A 15 25.17 49.97 -14.70
CA SER A 15 25.27 48.56 -14.34
C SER A 15 24.59 48.35 -12.99
N ILE A 16 23.40 47.73 -13.00
CA ILE A 16 22.72 47.24 -11.80
C ILE A 16 23.34 45.88 -11.46
N THR A 17 24.21 45.85 -10.44
CA THR A 17 24.70 44.61 -9.85
C THR A 17 23.57 44.00 -9.02
N ALA A 18 22.86 43.01 -9.57
CA ALA A 18 21.88 42.24 -8.82
C ALA A 18 22.60 41.37 -7.78
N ILE A 19 22.54 41.78 -6.51
CA ILE A 19 22.96 40.96 -5.38
C ILE A 19 21.93 39.84 -5.25
N VAL A 20 22.27 38.65 -5.75
CA VAL A 20 21.52 37.42 -5.47
C VAL A 20 21.81 37.07 -4.02
N CYS A 21 20.94 37.48 -3.10
CA CYS A 21 20.89 36.89 -1.76
C CYS A 21 20.44 35.44 -1.92
N SER A 22 21.39 34.51 -2.03
CA SER A 22 21.16 33.10 -1.78
C SER A 22 20.75 32.94 -0.33
N THR A 23 19.45 32.84 -0.06
CA THR A 23 18.96 32.34 1.23
C THR A 23 19.50 30.93 1.37
N ALA A 24 20.46 30.74 2.29
CA ALA A 24 20.84 29.40 2.71
C ALA A 24 19.57 28.74 3.24
N VAL A 25 19.06 27.73 2.52
CA VAL A 25 17.99 26.87 3.03
C VAL A 25 18.62 26.12 4.20
N VAL A 26 18.30 26.54 5.43
CA VAL A 26 18.76 25.87 6.64
C VAL A 26 18.00 24.55 6.71
N ALA A 27 18.72 23.43 6.75
CA ALA A 27 18.12 22.11 6.87
C ALA A 27 17.24 22.04 8.13
N GLU A 28 15.98 21.63 7.97
CA GLU A 28 15.04 21.59 9.09
C GLU A 28 15.28 20.30 9.88
N THR A 29 15.73 20.42 11.12
CA THR A 29 16.00 19.27 11.98
C THR A 29 14.92 19.13 13.05
N THR A 30 14.32 17.95 13.13
CA THR A 30 13.31 17.59 14.12
C THR A 30 13.81 16.44 15.00
N VAL A 31 13.66 16.58 16.32
CA VAL A 31 13.92 15.53 17.30
C VAL A 31 12.58 15.09 17.88
N ILE A 32 12.23 13.82 17.67
CA ILE A 32 11.00 13.20 18.17
C ILE A 32 11.38 12.28 19.32
N THR A 33 10.84 12.53 20.52
CA THR A 33 11.02 11.68 21.69
C THR A 33 9.73 10.97 22.08
N ALA A 34 9.86 9.76 22.62
CA ALA A 34 8.75 9.02 23.20
C ALA A 34 9.27 8.04 24.27
N ASP A 35 8.38 7.54 25.10
CA ASP A 35 8.72 6.51 26.09
C ASP A 35 9.32 5.28 25.43
N ARG A 36 8.84 4.90 24.23
CA ARG A 36 9.27 3.68 23.56
C ARG A 36 9.42 3.84 22.04
N MET A 37 10.24 2.98 21.45
CA MET A 37 10.31 2.75 20.01
C MET A 37 10.41 1.25 19.74
N ILE A 38 9.73 0.76 18.70
CA ILE A 38 9.89 -0.62 18.24
C ILE A 38 10.96 -0.66 17.14
N ASP A 39 12.08 -1.28 17.47
CA ASP A 39 13.08 -1.70 16.49
C ASP A 39 12.56 -2.95 15.77
N VAL A 40 11.90 -2.72 14.63
CA VAL A 40 11.33 -3.79 13.80
C VAL A 40 12.39 -4.66 13.11
N THR A 41 13.64 -4.20 13.02
CA THR A 41 14.75 -4.96 12.43
C THR A 41 15.18 -6.07 13.37
N ASN A 42 15.32 -5.76 14.67
CA ASN A 42 15.75 -6.74 15.68
C ASN A 42 14.62 -7.31 16.54
N GLY A 43 13.38 -6.82 16.37
CA GLY A 43 12.21 -7.25 17.13
C GLY A 43 12.26 -6.82 18.60
N LYS A 44 12.86 -5.67 18.91
CA LYS A 44 13.10 -5.21 20.29
C LYS A 44 12.43 -3.87 20.58
N VAL A 45 12.14 -3.63 21.86
CA VAL A 45 11.68 -2.33 22.35
C VAL A 45 12.88 -1.52 22.84
N VAL A 46 13.02 -0.30 22.34
CA VAL A 46 13.97 0.70 22.82
C VAL A 46 13.22 1.63 23.76
N GLN A 47 13.67 1.70 25.02
CA GLN A 47 13.08 2.56 26.05
C GLN A 47 13.70 3.96 26.00
N GLN A 48 12.92 4.98 26.37
CA GLN A 48 13.28 6.40 26.35
C GLN A 48 13.86 6.76 24.98
N ALA A 49 13.06 6.54 23.94
CA ALA A 49 13.51 6.57 22.56
C ALA A 49 13.53 7.98 21.98
N ALA A 50 14.40 8.17 21.00
CA ALA A 50 14.45 9.37 20.18
C ALA A 50 14.76 9.02 18.73
N VAL A 51 14.17 9.80 17.81
CA VAL A 51 14.46 9.77 16.37
C VAL A 51 14.79 11.19 15.93
N ILE A 52 15.93 11.35 15.26
CA ILE A 52 16.39 12.61 14.70
C ILE A 52 16.18 12.56 13.20
N VAL A 53 15.44 13.54 12.70
CA VAL A 53 15.12 13.72 11.28
C VAL A 53 15.74 15.04 10.84
N THR A 54 16.46 15.02 9.72
CA THR A 54 16.91 16.23 9.03
C THR A 54 16.33 16.21 7.63
N ASP A 55 15.59 17.25 7.29
CA ASP A 55 14.73 17.32 6.11
C ASP A 55 13.79 16.10 6.07
N ASN A 56 13.99 15.16 5.13
CA ASN A 56 13.19 13.95 5.01
C ASN A 56 13.95 12.66 5.38
N VAL A 57 15.13 12.75 5.99
CA VAL A 57 15.99 11.61 6.28
C VAL A 57 16.18 11.41 7.78
N ILE A 58 16.08 10.17 8.23
CA ILE A 58 16.44 9.77 9.59
C ILE A 58 17.97 9.81 9.72
N THR A 59 18.50 10.71 10.55
CA THR A 59 19.94 10.88 10.74
C THR A 59 20.47 10.08 11.94
N ALA A 60 19.60 9.80 12.93
CA ALA A 60 19.87 8.91 14.04
C ALA A 60 18.57 8.42 14.71
N SER A 61 18.60 7.24 15.33
CA SER A 61 17.53 6.74 16.20
C SER A 61 18.13 5.85 17.29
N GLY A 62 17.46 5.76 18.44
CA GLY A 62 17.93 4.96 19.56
C GLY A 62 17.43 5.47 20.91
N ARG A 63 18.14 5.12 21.98
CA ARG A 63 17.85 5.67 23.31
C ARG A 63 18.30 7.13 23.36
N LEU A 64 17.46 8.01 23.87
CA LEU A 64 17.69 9.45 23.96
C LEU A 64 19.06 9.80 24.56
N LYS A 65 19.45 9.11 25.64
CA LYS A 65 20.74 9.35 26.34
C LYS A 65 21.98 8.99 25.51
N ASP A 66 21.83 8.15 24.48
CA ASP A 66 22.92 7.64 23.66
C ASP A 66 23.06 8.44 22.34
N LEU A 67 22.20 9.45 22.11
CA LEU A 67 22.20 10.29 20.91
C LEU A 67 22.80 11.68 21.17
N ALA A 68 23.58 12.17 20.21
CA ALA A 68 24.01 13.56 20.17
C ALA A 68 22.87 14.43 19.62
N LEU A 69 22.21 15.18 20.50
CA LEU A 69 21.10 16.03 20.09
C LEU A 69 21.60 17.33 19.47
N PRO A 70 21.10 17.74 18.29
CA PRO A 70 21.39 19.04 17.71
C PRO A 70 20.89 20.18 18.62
N ASN A 71 21.65 21.27 18.68
CA ASN A 71 21.31 22.44 19.50
C ASN A 71 20.07 23.16 18.96
N GLU A 72 20.00 23.33 17.64
CA GLU A 72 18.90 23.97 16.92
C GLU A 72 18.07 22.89 16.23
N ALA A 73 16.96 22.50 16.85
CA ALA A 73 16.00 21.56 16.29
C ALA A 73 14.60 21.77 16.85
N THR A 74 13.59 21.53 16.02
CA THR A 74 12.21 21.38 16.46
C THR A 74 12.11 20.15 17.36
N ARG A 75 11.53 20.29 18.55
CA ARG A 75 11.42 19.20 19.53
C ARG A 75 9.97 18.78 19.67
N ILE A 76 9.71 17.49 19.50
CA ILE A 76 8.39 16.89 19.62
C ILE A 76 8.49 15.80 20.69
N ASP A 77 7.83 16.03 21.82
CA ASP A 77 7.72 15.02 22.87
C ASP A 77 6.34 14.36 22.80
N LEU A 78 6.34 13.06 22.55
CA LEU A 78 5.14 12.22 22.44
C LEU A 78 4.84 11.45 23.74
N GLY A 79 5.52 11.76 24.84
CA GLY A 79 5.19 11.23 26.16
C GLY A 79 5.21 9.70 26.21
N ASN A 80 4.11 9.08 26.63
CA ASN A 80 3.99 7.62 26.85
C ASN A 80 3.89 6.78 25.56
N ALA A 81 4.08 7.39 24.39
CA ALA A 81 3.83 6.76 23.11
C ALA A 81 4.90 5.74 22.70
N THR A 82 4.57 5.01 21.63
CA THR A 82 5.47 4.10 20.92
C THR A 82 5.75 4.60 19.52
N LEU A 83 7.00 4.90 19.21
CA LEU A 83 7.46 5.16 17.86
C LEU A 83 7.59 3.86 17.06
N MET A 84 7.15 3.90 15.80
CA MET A 84 7.32 2.83 14.83
C MET A 84 7.64 3.44 13.45
N PRO A 85 8.25 2.68 12.54
CA PRO A 85 8.27 3.05 11.13
C PRO A 85 6.85 3.20 10.60
N GLY A 86 6.65 4.07 9.63
CA GLY A 86 5.37 4.24 8.96
C GLY A 86 4.83 2.90 8.42
N LEU A 87 3.54 2.67 8.62
CA LEU A 87 2.91 1.39 8.30
C LEU A 87 2.70 1.25 6.79
N MET A 88 2.65 -0.01 6.33
CA MET A 88 2.42 -0.36 4.95
C MET A 88 1.31 -1.38 4.77
N ASP A 89 0.44 -1.14 3.78
CA ASP A 89 -0.63 -2.05 3.39
C ASP A 89 -0.41 -2.53 1.95
N MET A 90 -0.22 -3.82 1.76
CA MET A 90 0.09 -4.43 0.46
C MET A 90 -1.14 -4.76 -0.38
N HIS A 91 -2.34 -4.48 0.11
CA HIS A 91 -3.58 -4.76 -0.61
C HIS A 91 -4.65 -3.73 -0.31
N VAL A 92 -4.67 -2.65 -1.10
CA VAL A 92 -5.73 -1.65 -1.04
C VAL A 92 -6.29 -1.34 -2.43
N HIS A 93 -7.49 -0.77 -2.45
CA HIS A 93 -8.19 -0.26 -3.62
C HIS A 93 -8.75 1.15 -3.34
N LEU A 94 -7.86 2.15 -3.25
CA LEU A 94 -8.20 3.53 -2.85
C LEU A 94 -9.32 4.16 -3.68
N THR A 95 -9.42 3.82 -4.96
CA THR A 95 -10.47 4.35 -5.86
C THR A 95 -11.81 3.62 -5.73
N SER A 96 -11.91 2.58 -4.89
CA SER A 96 -13.15 1.86 -4.61
C SER A 96 -13.87 2.45 -3.41
N ASP A 97 -15.20 2.30 -3.35
CA ASP A 97 -16.05 2.77 -2.25
C ASP A 97 -16.70 1.56 -1.57
N ALA A 98 -16.39 1.38 -0.28
CA ALA A 98 -16.89 0.30 0.56
C ALA A 98 -18.42 0.25 0.67
N THR A 99 -19.12 1.34 0.34
CA THR A 99 -20.58 1.41 0.38
C THR A 99 -21.24 1.11 -0.97
N ARG A 100 -20.44 0.85 -2.02
CA ARG A 100 -20.89 0.68 -3.40
C ARG A 100 -20.32 -0.60 -4.00
N HIS A 101 -21.04 -1.69 -3.81
CA HIS A 101 -20.72 -3.00 -4.37
C HIS A 101 -21.74 -3.48 -5.40
N GLY A 102 -21.40 -4.57 -6.10
CA GLY A 102 -22.26 -5.17 -7.11
C GLY A 102 -22.66 -4.15 -8.17
N TYR A 103 -23.96 -4.04 -8.45
CA TYR A 103 -24.50 -3.13 -9.45
C TYR A 103 -24.31 -1.64 -9.10
N LYS A 104 -24.18 -1.28 -7.81
CA LYS A 104 -23.95 0.14 -7.39
C LYS A 104 -22.62 0.71 -7.92
N ARG A 105 -21.67 -0.16 -8.32
CA ARG A 105 -20.41 0.24 -8.94
C ARG A 105 -20.59 0.82 -10.34
N LEU A 106 -21.63 0.40 -11.08
CA LEU A 106 -21.91 0.89 -12.43
C LEU A 106 -22.31 2.37 -12.47
N GLU A 107 -22.74 2.92 -11.33
CA GLU A 107 -23.10 4.33 -11.19
C GLU A 107 -21.87 5.25 -10.96
N VAL A 108 -20.67 4.68 -10.81
CA VAL A 108 -19.45 5.43 -10.48
C VAL A 108 -18.64 5.68 -11.75
N SER A 109 -18.57 6.94 -12.19
CA SER A 109 -17.70 7.34 -13.30
C SER A 109 -16.22 7.32 -12.89
N LEU A 110 -15.32 7.20 -13.87
CA LEU A 110 -13.87 7.23 -13.62
C LEU A 110 -13.41 8.50 -12.88
N PRO A 111 -13.84 9.73 -13.25
CA PRO A 111 -13.48 10.92 -12.49
C PRO A 111 -13.99 10.87 -11.05
N ARG A 112 -15.18 10.31 -10.82
CA ARG A 112 -15.71 10.14 -9.46
C ARG A 112 -14.87 9.17 -8.64
N ALA A 113 -14.44 8.05 -9.22
CA ALA A 113 -13.55 7.09 -8.57
C ALA A 113 -12.20 7.72 -8.18
N ALA A 114 -11.62 8.56 -9.05
CA ALA A 114 -10.40 9.31 -8.74
C ALA A 114 -10.59 10.28 -7.55
N ILE A 115 -11.68 11.05 -7.53
CA ILE A 115 -12.03 11.95 -6.41
C ILE A 115 -12.24 11.16 -5.10
N THR A 116 -12.92 10.02 -5.17
CA THR A 116 -13.06 9.09 -4.03
C THR A 116 -11.68 8.65 -3.51
N GLY A 117 -10.75 8.36 -4.42
CA GLY A 117 -9.36 8.05 -4.10
C GLY A 117 -8.66 9.07 -3.22
N VAL A 118 -8.86 10.38 -3.46
CA VAL A 118 -8.27 11.45 -2.64
C VAL A 118 -8.70 11.35 -1.18
N LYS A 119 -10.02 11.16 -0.94
CA LYS A 119 -10.56 10.98 0.42
C LYS A 119 -9.96 9.74 1.10
N HIS A 120 -9.87 8.64 0.37
CA HIS A 120 -9.39 7.37 0.91
C HIS A 120 -7.89 7.36 1.17
N ALA A 121 -7.10 8.03 0.33
CA ALA A 121 -5.68 8.24 0.53
C ALA A 121 -5.41 9.01 1.83
N LYS A 122 -6.11 10.12 2.06
CA LYS A 122 -6.04 10.89 3.31
C LYS A 122 -6.40 10.04 4.53
N ALA A 123 -7.53 9.34 4.49
CA ALA A 123 -7.99 8.50 5.60
C ALA A 123 -7.00 7.36 5.93
N THR A 124 -6.39 6.76 4.89
CA THR A 124 -5.39 5.70 5.05
C THR A 124 -4.09 6.25 5.66
N LEU A 125 -3.63 7.42 5.20
CA LEU A 125 -2.47 8.12 5.77
C LEU A 125 -2.70 8.49 7.24
N ASP A 126 -3.87 9.04 7.56
CA ASP A 126 -4.24 9.42 8.93
C ASP A 126 -4.31 8.22 9.88
N ALA A 127 -4.54 7.02 9.36
CA ALA A 127 -4.48 5.75 10.09
C ALA A 127 -3.05 5.20 10.25
N GLY A 128 -2.03 5.95 9.84
CA GLY A 128 -0.61 5.60 10.01
C GLY A 128 -0.01 4.81 8.84
N PHE A 129 -0.76 4.54 7.78
CA PHE A 129 -0.23 3.88 6.59
C PHE A 129 0.42 4.93 5.69
N THR A 130 1.75 5.02 5.75
CA THR A 130 2.56 5.99 4.99
C THR A 130 2.91 5.50 3.60
N THR A 131 2.85 4.18 3.37
CA THR A 131 3.08 3.54 2.08
C THR A 131 1.99 2.50 1.82
N VAL A 132 1.47 2.41 0.59
CA VAL A 132 0.48 1.38 0.23
C VAL A 132 0.76 0.81 -1.16
N ARG A 133 0.36 -0.44 -1.36
CA ARG A 133 0.29 -1.08 -2.67
C ARG A 133 -1.16 -1.14 -3.13
N ASN A 134 -1.54 -0.26 -4.05
CA ASN A 134 -2.86 -0.23 -4.66
C ASN A 134 -2.91 -1.24 -5.81
N VAL A 135 -3.62 -2.35 -5.61
CA VAL A 135 -3.51 -3.54 -6.47
C VAL A 135 -4.57 -3.62 -7.56
N GLY A 136 -5.31 -2.55 -7.80
CA GLY A 136 -6.23 -2.47 -8.92
C GLY A 136 -7.02 -1.17 -8.93
N ALA A 137 -7.07 -0.50 -10.08
CA ALA A 137 -7.94 0.63 -10.33
C ALA A 137 -8.29 0.74 -11.82
N PRO A 138 -9.47 1.28 -12.17
CA PRO A 138 -9.82 1.55 -13.55
C PRO A 138 -9.16 2.84 -14.04
N GLY A 139 -8.93 2.94 -15.35
CA GLY A 139 -8.50 4.16 -16.04
C GLY A 139 -7.16 4.74 -15.58
N PHE A 140 -6.30 3.95 -14.93
CA PHE A 140 -5.06 4.42 -14.29
C PHE A 140 -5.29 5.54 -13.26
N ALA A 141 -6.48 5.58 -12.64
CA ALA A 141 -6.81 6.59 -11.63
C ALA A 141 -5.91 6.49 -10.39
N ASP A 142 -5.41 5.29 -10.07
CA ASP A 142 -4.41 5.10 -9.02
C ASP A 142 -3.04 5.70 -9.37
N VAL A 143 -2.61 5.61 -10.64
CA VAL A 143 -1.40 6.29 -11.13
C VAL A 143 -1.56 7.80 -11.00
N ALA A 144 -2.68 8.36 -11.47
CA ALA A 144 -2.93 9.80 -11.37
C ALA A 144 -2.95 10.28 -9.91
N LEU A 145 -3.57 9.51 -9.00
CA LEU A 145 -3.57 9.81 -7.58
C LEU A 145 -2.17 9.75 -6.95
N ARG A 146 -1.37 8.72 -7.28
CA ARG A 146 0.03 8.64 -6.85
C ARG A 146 0.82 9.87 -7.29
N ASP A 147 0.69 10.24 -8.56
CA ASP A 147 1.46 11.35 -9.14
C ASP A 147 1.06 12.68 -8.50
N ALA A 148 -0.23 12.91 -8.26
CA ALA A 148 -0.73 14.06 -7.51
C ALA A 148 -0.19 14.11 -6.07
N ILE A 149 -0.13 12.96 -5.38
CA ILE A 149 0.46 12.88 -4.04
C ILE A 149 1.96 13.19 -4.07
N ASN A 150 2.69 12.62 -5.04
CA ASN A 150 4.12 12.86 -5.19
C ASN A 150 4.44 14.32 -5.56
N ALA A 151 3.55 14.98 -6.29
CA ALA A 151 3.65 16.40 -6.63
C ALA A 151 3.25 17.33 -5.48
N GLY A 152 2.61 16.80 -4.43
CA GLY A 152 2.10 17.58 -3.30
C GLY A 152 0.73 18.23 -3.55
N ASP A 153 0.03 17.87 -4.62
CA ASP A 153 -1.30 18.42 -4.96
C ASP A 153 -2.37 17.98 -3.95
N VAL A 154 -2.23 16.76 -3.41
CA VAL A 154 -3.13 16.19 -2.39
C VAL A 154 -2.33 15.36 -1.38
N GLU A 155 -2.80 15.30 -0.14
CA GLU A 155 -2.20 14.44 0.89
C GLU A 155 -2.57 12.96 0.70
N GLY A 156 -1.62 12.07 0.95
CA GLY A 156 -1.85 10.63 0.91
C GLY A 156 -0.57 9.82 1.13
N PRO A 157 -0.65 8.49 1.22
CA PRO A 157 0.53 7.63 1.33
C PRO A 157 1.38 7.64 0.06
N ARG A 158 2.63 7.18 0.16
CA ARG A 158 3.42 6.76 -1.00
C ARG A 158 2.74 5.55 -1.63
N MET A 159 2.44 5.59 -2.92
CA MET A 159 1.66 4.54 -3.58
C MET A 159 2.49 3.73 -4.59
N PHE A 160 2.46 2.41 -4.44
CA PHE A 160 2.84 1.45 -5.48
C PHE A 160 1.56 0.98 -6.18
N VAL A 161 1.44 1.21 -7.49
CA VAL A 161 0.16 1.17 -8.20
C VAL A 161 0.17 0.16 -9.33
N ALA A 162 -0.88 -0.65 -9.44
CA ALA A 162 -0.98 -1.70 -10.44
C ALA A 162 -1.63 -1.25 -11.76
N GLY A 163 -2.39 -0.15 -11.73
CA GLY A 163 -3.33 0.15 -12.81
C GLY A 163 -4.43 -0.92 -12.90
N PRO A 164 -4.98 -1.18 -14.10
CA PRO A 164 -5.97 -2.23 -14.29
C PRO A 164 -5.39 -3.62 -13.97
N SER A 165 -6.02 -4.36 -13.06
CA SER A 165 -5.64 -5.75 -12.77
C SER A 165 -5.91 -6.65 -13.99
N LEU A 166 -4.98 -7.55 -14.30
CA LEU A 166 -5.11 -8.46 -15.44
C LEU A 166 -5.97 -9.70 -15.10
N GLY A 167 -6.81 -10.12 -16.04
CA GLY A 167 -7.68 -11.29 -15.90
C GLY A 167 -7.99 -11.92 -17.25
N VAL A 168 -8.40 -13.18 -17.25
CA VAL A 168 -9.00 -13.80 -18.44
C VAL A 168 -10.40 -13.28 -18.68
N THR A 169 -10.92 -13.48 -19.88
CA THR A 169 -12.33 -13.22 -20.20
C THR A 169 -13.26 -13.95 -19.22
N GLY A 170 -14.20 -13.22 -18.62
CA GLY A 170 -15.13 -13.76 -17.62
C GLY A 170 -14.50 -14.05 -16.24
N GLY A 171 -13.25 -13.64 -16.04
CA GLY A 171 -12.48 -13.87 -14.81
C GLY A 171 -12.91 -13.00 -13.62
N HIS A 172 -12.22 -13.15 -12.48
CA HIS A 172 -12.47 -12.34 -11.28
C HIS A 172 -12.15 -10.85 -11.51
N CYS A 173 -11.11 -10.58 -12.29
CA CYS A 173 -10.69 -9.24 -12.67
C CYS A 173 -11.50 -8.67 -13.87
N ASP A 174 -12.53 -9.37 -14.35
CA ASP A 174 -13.45 -8.91 -15.41
C ASP A 174 -14.79 -8.39 -14.85
N SER A 175 -15.57 -7.70 -15.68
CA SER A 175 -16.85 -7.10 -15.32
C SER A 175 -18.03 -7.92 -15.87
N ASN A 176 -18.46 -8.92 -15.11
CA ASN A 176 -19.53 -9.86 -15.47
C ASN A 176 -20.96 -9.38 -15.13
N LEU A 177 -21.17 -8.06 -14.95
CA LEU A 177 -22.44 -7.50 -14.47
C LEU A 177 -23.45 -7.20 -15.59
N LEU A 178 -22.97 -6.96 -16.81
CA LEU A 178 -23.80 -6.50 -17.93
C LEU A 178 -24.23 -7.67 -18.83
N PRO A 179 -25.41 -7.57 -19.48
CA PRO A 179 -25.81 -8.50 -20.54
C PRO A 179 -24.83 -8.52 -21.72
N TYR A 180 -24.84 -9.63 -22.46
CA TYR A 180 -23.96 -9.86 -23.61
C TYR A 180 -24.02 -8.75 -24.67
N GLU A 181 -25.18 -8.11 -24.87
CA GLU A 181 -25.40 -7.05 -25.86
C GLU A 181 -24.50 -5.82 -25.64
N TYR A 182 -23.96 -5.64 -24.44
CA TYR A 182 -23.02 -4.57 -24.13
C TYR A 182 -21.58 -4.88 -24.52
N ASP A 183 -21.23 -6.16 -24.76
CA ASP A 183 -19.88 -6.64 -25.10
C ASP A 183 -18.77 -5.99 -24.26
N ASN A 184 -19.01 -5.92 -22.94
CA ASN A 184 -18.19 -5.14 -22.02
C ASN A 184 -17.12 -6.01 -21.35
N TYR A 185 -15.86 -5.63 -21.53
CA TYR A 185 -14.70 -6.23 -20.86
C TYR A 185 -13.99 -5.18 -20.00
N SER A 186 -13.47 -5.61 -18.84
CA SER A 186 -12.54 -4.78 -18.06
C SER A 186 -11.25 -4.52 -18.85
N GLU A 187 -10.61 -3.37 -18.60
CA GLU A 187 -9.41 -2.94 -19.33
C GLU A 187 -8.23 -3.93 -19.29
N GLY A 188 -8.13 -4.72 -18.22
CA GLY A 188 -7.08 -5.70 -17.99
C GLY A 188 -7.34 -7.08 -18.61
N VAL A 189 -8.49 -7.30 -19.24
CA VAL A 189 -8.80 -8.59 -19.88
C VAL A 189 -7.83 -8.88 -21.01
N ALA A 190 -7.22 -10.06 -20.99
CA ALA A 190 -6.35 -10.59 -22.03
C ALA A 190 -6.32 -12.13 -21.98
N ASP A 191 -6.35 -12.74 -23.17
CA ASP A 191 -6.35 -14.20 -23.31
C ASP A 191 -5.14 -14.63 -24.17
N GLY A 192 -4.35 -15.56 -23.64
CA GLY A 192 -3.12 -16.03 -24.24
C GLY A 192 -1.87 -15.21 -23.84
N PRO A 193 -0.68 -15.83 -23.89
CA PRO A 193 0.54 -15.27 -23.33
C PRO A 193 0.96 -13.93 -23.97
N TRP A 194 0.71 -13.75 -25.27
CA TRP A 194 1.12 -12.53 -25.98
C TRP A 194 0.21 -11.33 -25.69
N GLU A 195 -1.09 -11.56 -25.52
CA GLU A 195 -2.01 -10.50 -25.11
C GLU A 195 -1.72 -10.06 -23.68
N VAL A 196 -1.47 -11.02 -22.79
CA VAL A 196 -1.07 -10.76 -21.41
C VAL A 196 0.21 -9.93 -21.35
N ARG A 197 1.25 -10.29 -22.12
CA ARG A 197 2.45 -9.44 -22.24
C ARG A 197 2.13 -8.04 -22.73
N LYS A 198 1.25 -7.89 -23.72
CA LYS A 198 0.83 -6.57 -24.22
C LYS A 198 0.12 -5.76 -23.13
N LYS A 199 -0.70 -6.36 -22.28
CA LYS A 199 -1.34 -5.68 -21.14
C LYS A 199 -0.35 -5.29 -20.06
N VAL A 200 0.60 -6.16 -19.70
CA VAL A 200 1.71 -5.80 -18.80
C VAL A 200 2.46 -4.58 -19.34
N ARG A 201 2.83 -4.61 -20.63
CA ARG A 201 3.49 -3.48 -21.28
C ARG A 201 2.65 -2.21 -21.27
N ARG A 202 1.34 -2.33 -21.47
CA ARG A 202 0.38 -1.21 -21.40
C ARG A 202 0.40 -0.60 -20.00
N ASN A 203 0.26 -1.40 -18.95
CA ASN A 203 0.25 -0.86 -17.58
C ASN A 203 1.56 -0.13 -17.26
N ILE A 204 2.70 -0.70 -17.66
CA ILE A 204 4.00 -0.07 -17.45
C ILE A 204 4.14 1.23 -18.26
N LYS A 205 3.69 1.24 -19.53
CA LYS A 205 3.66 2.45 -20.36
C LYS A 205 2.92 3.60 -19.68
N TYR A 206 1.83 3.28 -18.98
CA TYR A 206 0.99 4.25 -18.28
C TYR A 206 1.34 4.37 -16.79
N GLY A 207 2.54 3.95 -16.39
CA GLY A 207 3.11 4.32 -15.09
C GLY A 207 2.83 3.36 -13.94
N ALA A 208 2.31 2.15 -14.16
CA ALA A 208 2.21 1.14 -13.10
C ALA A 208 3.60 0.77 -12.54
N THR A 209 3.70 0.60 -11.21
CA THR A 209 4.93 0.25 -10.48
C THR A 209 4.90 -1.15 -9.85
N VAL A 210 3.81 -1.86 -10.07
CA VAL A 210 3.57 -3.27 -9.72
C VAL A 210 2.61 -3.83 -10.76
N ILE A 211 2.57 -5.14 -10.95
CA ILE A 211 1.55 -5.80 -11.77
C ILE A 211 0.66 -6.67 -10.87
N LYS A 212 -0.66 -6.60 -11.07
CA LYS A 212 -1.64 -7.50 -10.43
C LYS A 212 -2.32 -8.35 -11.48
N PHE A 213 -2.54 -9.63 -11.17
CA PHE A 213 -3.47 -10.47 -11.93
C PHE A 213 -4.37 -11.34 -11.04
N CYS A 214 -5.40 -11.94 -11.63
CA CYS A 214 -6.30 -12.90 -10.98
C CYS A 214 -5.98 -14.34 -11.42
N ALA A 215 -5.33 -15.13 -10.56
CA ALA A 215 -5.03 -16.54 -10.84
C ALA A 215 -6.23 -17.47 -10.61
N THR A 216 -7.19 -17.07 -9.77
CA THR A 216 -8.43 -17.83 -9.53
C THR A 216 -9.67 -16.98 -9.57
N GLY A 217 -10.84 -17.62 -9.63
CA GLY A 217 -12.11 -16.98 -9.32
C GLY A 217 -12.18 -16.50 -7.87
N GLY A 218 -12.91 -15.40 -7.66
CA GLY A 218 -12.98 -14.68 -6.39
C GLY A 218 -14.37 -14.59 -5.78
N VAL A 219 -14.42 -14.02 -4.57
CA VAL A 219 -15.66 -13.85 -3.81
C VAL A 219 -16.54 -12.76 -4.41
N LEU A 220 -16.00 -11.56 -4.68
CA LEU A 220 -16.84 -10.39 -5.00
C LEU A 220 -17.31 -10.28 -6.45
N SER A 221 -16.72 -11.05 -7.39
CA SER A 221 -17.16 -11.06 -8.79
C SER A 221 -18.41 -11.91 -9.01
N LYS A 222 -19.29 -11.50 -9.90
CA LYS A 222 -20.46 -12.27 -10.33
C LYS A 222 -20.03 -13.40 -11.28
N GLY A 223 -20.58 -14.60 -11.12
CA GLY A 223 -20.42 -15.70 -12.07
C GLY A 223 -19.10 -16.48 -12.01
N THR A 224 -18.19 -16.14 -11.10
CA THR A 224 -16.93 -16.87 -10.92
C THR A 224 -17.02 -17.89 -9.79
N LYS A 225 -16.52 -19.10 -10.02
CA LYS A 225 -16.33 -20.10 -8.97
C LYS A 225 -15.08 -19.81 -8.16
N VAL A 226 -15.21 -19.62 -6.84
CA VAL A 226 -14.05 -19.39 -5.96
C VAL A 226 -13.06 -20.54 -6.09
N GLY A 227 -11.79 -20.18 -6.28
CA GLY A 227 -10.67 -21.10 -6.30
C GLY A 227 -10.51 -21.90 -7.59
N ALA A 228 -11.44 -21.80 -8.54
CA ALA A 228 -11.19 -22.30 -9.89
C ALA A 228 -10.06 -21.47 -10.53
N GLN A 229 -9.03 -22.14 -11.06
CA GLN A 229 -7.92 -21.48 -11.73
C GLN A 229 -8.40 -20.79 -13.01
N GLN A 230 -7.94 -19.56 -13.25
CA GLN A 230 -8.40 -18.71 -14.35
C GLN A 230 -7.36 -18.50 -15.45
N TYR A 231 -6.07 -18.48 -15.14
CA TYR A 231 -5.00 -18.43 -16.15
C TYR A 231 -4.33 -19.80 -16.32
N THR A 232 -3.82 -20.09 -17.51
CA THR A 232 -2.86 -21.18 -17.73
C THR A 232 -1.50 -20.84 -17.10
N PHE A 233 -0.68 -21.86 -16.88
CA PHE A 233 0.69 -21.65 -16.41
C PHE A 233 1.51 -20.82 -17.41
N GLU A 234 1.29 -21.02 -18.72
CA GLU A 234 1.99 -20.26 -19.78
C GLU A 234 1.68 -18.77 -19.69
N GLU A 235 0.41 -18.40 -19.50
CA GLU A 235 0.00 -17.00 -19.35
C GLU A 235 0.55 -16.38 -18.05
N MET A 236 0.49 -17.10 -16.93
CA MET A 236 1.08 -16.64 -15.67
C MET A 236 2.58 -16.39 -15.83
N LYS A 237 3.31 -17.32 -16.45
CA LYS A 237 4.74 -17.20 -16.68
C LYS A 237 5.07 -16.03 -17.61
N ALA A 238 4.31 -15.87 -18.70
CA ALA A 238 4.48 -14.76 -19.63
C ALA A 238 4.25 -13.39 -18.98
N LEU A 239 3.24 -13.29 -18.11
CA LEU A 239 2.94 -12.11 -17.30
C LEU A 239 4.11 -11.75 -16.38
N ILE A 240 4.54 -12.73 -15.58
CA ILE A 240 5.56 -12.55 -14.55
C ILE A 240 6.90 -12.21 -15.18
N ASP A 241 7.30 -12.93 -16.24
CA ASP A 241 8.54 -12.64 -16.97
C ASP A 241 8.57 -11.23 -17.54
N GLU A 242 7.46 -10.77 -18.14
CA GLU A 242 7.40 -9.43 -18.72
C GLU A 242 7.49 -8.31 -17.66
N ALA A 243 6.91 -8.53 -16.48
CA ALA A 243 7.02 -7.60 -15.36
C ALA A 243 8.46 -7.57 -14.80
N HIS A 244 9.05 -8.75 -14.58
CA HIS A 244 10.38 -8.92 -14.01
C HIS A 244 11.50 -8.39 -14.92
N LEU A 245 11.33 -8.46 -16.25
CA LEU A 245 12.25 -7.82 -17.22
C LEU A 245 12.42 -6.31 -16.98
N ARG A 246 11.51 -5.68 -16.24
CA ARG A 246 11.52 -4.25 -15.92
C ARG A 246 11.64 -3.98 -14.42
N GLY A 247 12.01 -5.00 -13.65
CA GLY A 247 12.24 -4.91 -12.21
C GLY A 247 10.97 -4.76 -11.37
N LEU A 248 9.78 -4.82 -11.96
CA LEU A 248 8.52 -4.70 -11.21
C LEU A 248 8.18 -5.99 -10.49
N THR A 249 7.52 -5.87 -9.35
CA THR A 249 6.98 -7.01 -8.59
C THR A 249 5.57 -7.35 -9.09
N VAL A 250 5.16 -8.60 -8.85
CA VAL A 250 3.87 -9.14 -9.29
C VAL A 250 3.10 -9.68 -8.09
N ALA A 251 1.85 -9.22 -7.96
CA ALA A 251 0.87 -9.74 -7.03
C ALA A 251 -0.15 -10.61 -7.77
N THR A 252 -0.66 -11.66 -7.15
CA THR A 252 -1.76 -12.45 -7.71
C THR A 252 -2.91 -12.63 -6.73
N HIS A 253 -4.16 -12.44 -7.19
CA HIS A 253 -5.34 -12.88 -6.44
C HIS A 253 -5.47 -14.40 -6.60
N ALA A 254 -5.44 -15.15 -5.49
CA ALA A 254 -5.69 -16.58 -5.52
C ALA A 254 -6.31 -17.09 -4.20
N HIS A 255 -7.55 -17.55 -4.27
CA HIS A 255 -8.17 -18.31 -3.17
C HIS A 255 -7.84 -19.80 -3.28
N GLY A 256 -7.85 -20.36 -4.50
CA GLY A 256 -7.81 -21.81 -4.72
C GLY A 256 -6.42 -22.40 -4.83
N THR A 257 -6.26 -23.58 -4.23
CA THR A 257 -4.99 -24.31 -4.10
C THR A 257 -4.23 -24.46 -5.41
N ASN A 258 -4.89 -24.84 -6.52
CA ASN A 258 -4.23 -25.03 -7.81
C ASN A 258 -3.67 -23.72 -8.37
N GLY A 259 -4.45 -22.63 -8.32
CA GLY A 259 -4.00 -21.32 -8.78
C GLY A 259 -2.88 -20.73 -7.90
N ILE A 260 -2.96 -20.93 -6.58
CA ILE A 260 -1.88 -20.56 -5.65
C ILE A 260 -0.57 -21.25 -6.06
N LYS A 261 -0.59 -22.59 -6.20
CA LYS A 261 0.59 -23.37 -6.55
C LYS A 261 1.12 -23.03 -7.94
N ALA A 262 0.24 -22.84 -8.92
CA ALA A 262 0.63 -22.47 -10.28
C ALA A 262 1.34 -21.10 -10.31
N ALA A 263 0.80 -20.11 -9.61
CA ALA A 263 1.41 -18.78 -9.55
C ALA A 263 2.75 -18.75 -8.82
N ILE A 264 2.88 -19.49 -7.70
CA ILE A 264 4.17 -19.64 -6.99
C ILE A 264 5.19 -20.32 -7.91
N LYS A 265 4.82 -21.42 -8.58
CA LYS A 265 5.70 -22.12 -9.55
C LYS A 265 6.09 -21.23 -10.73
N ALA A 266 5.24 -20.28 -11.12
CA ALA A 266 5.52 -19.33 -12.19
C ALA A 266 6.43 -18.17 -11.75
N GLY A 267 6.66 -18.00 -10.45
CA GLY A 267 7.60 -17.01 -9.90
C GLY A 267 6.94 -15.72 -9.39
N VAL A 268 5.69 -15.75 -8.93
CA VAL A 268 5.02 -14.57 -8.37
C VAL A 268 5.68 -14.09 -7.08
N ASP A 269 5.77 -12.77 -6.88
CA ASP A 269 6.37 -12.18 -5.68
C ASP A 269 5.44 -12.28 -4.46
N SER A 270 4.12 -12.07 -4.66
CA SER A 270 3.12 -12.27 -3.60
C SER A 270 1.81 -12.91 -4.07
N VAL A 271 1.23 -13.72 -3.19
CA VAL A 271 -0.11 -14.28 -3.34
C VAL A 271 -1.04 -13.61 -2.34
N GLU A 272 -2.15 -13.09 -2.85
CA GLU A 272 -3.18 -12.43 -2.07
C GLU A 272 -4.29 -13.42 -1.68
N HIS A 273 -4.90 -13.19 -0.52
CA HIS A 273 -5.98 -13.95 0.11
C HIS A 273 -5.57 -15.34 0.60
N VAL A 274 -5.04 -16.21 -0.27
CA VAL A 274 -4.47 -17.53 0.06
C VAL A 274 -5.44 -18.42 0.89
N SER A 275 -6.73 -18.39 0.53
CA SER A 275 -7.75 -18.92 1.44
C SER A 275 -7.81 -20.45 1.53
N LEU A 276 -7.53 -21.18 0.45
CA LEU A 276 -7.56 -22.65 0.38
C LEU A 276 -6.12 -23.18 0.27
N LEU A 277 -5.33 -22.95 1.32
CA LEU A 277 -3.92 -23.33 1.41
C LEU A 277 -3.75 -24.82 1.75
N ASP A 278 -2.80 -25.49 1.10
CA ASP A 278 -2.33 -26.83 1.45
C ASP A 278 -0.82 -26.83 1.78
N ASP A 279 -0.33 -27.94 2.33
CA ASP A 279 1.07 -28.07 2.76
C ASP A 279 2.05 -27.96 1.57
N GLU A 280 1.67 -28.45 0.38
CA GLU A 280 2.49 -28.29 -0.84
C GLU A 280 2.66 -26.80 -1.19
N ALA A 281 1.60 -26.00 -1.12
CA ALA A 281 1.67 -24.56 -1.37
C ALA A 281 2.54 -23.82 -0.33
N ILE A 282 2.51 -24.23 0.94
CA ILE A 282 3.39 -23.71 1.99
C ILE A 282 4.86 -23.97 1.65
N GLU A 283 5.19 -25.22 1.32
CA GLU A 283 6.57 -25.60 0.96
C GLU A 283 7.05 -24.90 -0.31
N LEU A 284 6.16 -24.73 -1.30
CA LEU A 284 6.46 -23.94 -2.49
C LEU A 284 6.72 -22.47 -2.16
N ALA A 285 5.90 -21.84 -1.31
CA ALA A 285 6.09 -20.44 -0.93
C ALA A 285 7.42 -20.23 -0.22
N LYS A 286 7.76 -21.10 0.74
CA LYS A 286 9.06 -21.07 1.44
C LYS A 286 10.23 -21.26 0.49
N LYS A 287 10.14 -22.24 -0.41
CA LYS A 287 11.19 -22.53 -1.40
C LYS A 287 11.44 -21.37 -2.35
N ASN A 288 10.39 -20.67 -2.78
CA ASN A 288 10.50 -19.58 -3.76
C ASN A 288 10.59 -18.19 -3.11
N GLY A 289 10.51 -18.09 -1.78
CA GLY A 289 10.49 -16.82 -1.06
C GLY A 289 9.22 -15.99 -1.27
N THR A 290 8.14 -16.59 -1.79
CA THR A 290 6.89 -15.90 -2.10
C THR A 290 6.21 -15.39 -0.84
N TYR A 291 5.73 -14.15 -0.88
CA TYR A 291 5.01 -13.54 0.22
C TYR A 291 3.52 -13.88 0.18
N PHE A 292 2.91 -14.07 1.35
CA PHE A 292 1.47 -14.16 1.51
C PHE A 292 0.92 -12.86 2.11
N SER A 293 -0.12 -12.35 1.46
CA SER A 293 -0.87 -11.15 1.83
C SER A 293 -2.31 -11.57 2.08
N MET A 294 -2.64 -11.83 3.36
CA MET A 294 -3.90 -12.46 3.76
C MET A 294 -4.78 -11.49 4.56
N ASP A 295 -5.87 -11.07 3.94
CA ASP A 295 -6.86 -10.07 4.33
C ASP A 295 -7.91 -10.59 5.32
N ILE A 296 -7.47 -11.13 6.46
CA ILE A 296 -8.31 -11.90 7.39
C ILE A 296 -9.34 -11.06 8.18
N TYR A 297 -9.29 -9.73 8.12
CA TYR A 297 -10.32 -8.86 8.71
C TYR A 297 -11.56 -8.71 7.83
N VAL A 298 -11.38 -8.62 6.51
CA VAL A 298 -12.42 -8.15 5.56
C VAL A 298 -13.70 -8.99 5.60
N THR A 299 -13.59 -10.28 5.92
CA THR A 299 -14.72 -11.21 6.10
C THR A 299 -15.78 -10.70 7.08
N GLU A 300 -15.38 -9.98 8.14
CA GLU A 300 -16.30 -9.39 9.12
C GLU A 300 -17.17 -8.30 8.49
N TYR A 301 -16.59 -7.47 7.62
CA TYR A 301 -17.33 -6.44 6.91
C TYR A 301 -18.26 -7.05 5.87
N ILE A 302 -17.78 -7.99 5.07
CA ILE A 302 -18.56 -8.64 4.01
C ILE A 302 -19.82 -9.30 4.58
N LEU A 303 -19.68 -10.06 5.67
CA LEU A 303 -20.81 -10.77 6.28
C LEU A 303 -21.66 -9.91 7.22
N GLY A 304 -21.15 -8.76 7.69
CA GLY A 304 -21.86 -7.85 8.58
C GLY A 304 -22.58 -6.71 7.84
N GLU A 305 -21.83 -5.89 7.09
CA GLU A 305 -22.33 -4.68 6.43
C GLU A 305 -22.51 -4.85 4.91
N GLY A 306 -22.00 -5.94 4.35
CA GLY A 306 -21.90 -6.16 2.90
C GLY A 306 -23.24 -6.11 2.16
N GLU A 307 -24.31 -6.68 2.73
CA GLU A 307 -25.65 -6.64 2.12
C GLU A 307 -26.13 -5.19 1.92
N LYS A 308 -26.03 -4.36 2.97
CA LYS A 308 -26.36 -2.93 2.94
C LYS A 308 -25.49 -2.17 1.94
N ALA A 309 -24.21 -2.53 1.85
CA ALA A 309 -23.26 -1.99 0.89
C ALA A 309 -23.51 -2.43 -0.57
N GLY A 310 -24.42 -3.37 -0.80
CA GLY A 310 -24.79 -3.86 -2.14
C GLY A 310 -23.93 -5.02 -2.64
N ILE A 311 -23.22 -5.72 -1.76
CA ILE A 311 -22.56 -6.99 -2.11
C ILE A 311 -23.65 -7.99 -2.53
N LEU A 312 -23.43 -8.65 -3.67
CA LEU A 312 -24.40 -9.58 -4.22
C LEU A 312 -24.56 -10.80 -3.32
N GLU A 313 -25.77 -11.36 -3.27
CA GLU A 313 -26.06 -12.57 -2.50
C GLU A 313 -25.17 -13.76 -2.91
N GLU A 314 -24.86 -13.89 -4.20
CA GLU A 314 -23.87 -14.88 -4.69
C GLU A 314 -22.51 -14.72 -4.00
N SER A 315 -22.04 -13.47 -3.85
CA SER A 315 -20.77 -13.14 -3.23
C SER A 315 -20.80 -13.40 -1.71
N LEU A 316 -21.91 -13.06 -1.03
CA LEU A 316 -22.08 -13.36 0.40
C LEU A 316 -22.04 -14.87 0.66
N ASN A 317 -22.68 -15.67 -0.18
CA ASN A 317 -22.64 -17.12 -0.07
C ASN A 317 -21.24 -17.70 -0.30
N LYS A 318 -20.49 -17.14 -1.25
CA LYS A 318 -19.07 -17.50 -1.45
C LYS A 318 -18.23 -17.13 -0.24
N GLU A 319 -18.45 -15.98 0.37
CA GLU A 319 -17.72 -15.55 1.58
C GLU A 319 -17.98 -16.48 2.77
N ARG A 320 -19.23 -16.92 2.98
CA ARG A 320 -19.58 -17.86 4.07
C ARG A 320 -18.80 -19.18 4.01
N ILE A 321 -18.36 -19.58 2.81
CA ILE A 321 -17.55 -20.78 2.59
C ILE A 321 -16.06 -20.51 2.86
N VAL A 322 -15.58 -19.31 2.50
CA VAL A 322 -14.13 -19.03 2.35
C VAL A 322 -13.53 -18.35 3.58
N GLY A 323 -14.25 -17.41 4.21
CA GLY A 323 -13.67 -16.53 5.22
C GLY A 323 -13.15 -17.27 6.47
N LYS A 324 -13.88 -18.28 6.95
CA LYS A 324 -13.43 -19.11 8.07
C LYS A 324 -12.18 -19.92 7.70
N THR A 325 -12.19 -20.59 6.56
CA THR A 325 -11.07 -21.42 6.09
C THR A 325 -9.82 -20.59 5.83
N GLN A 326 -9.95 -19.36 5.36
CA GLN A 326 -8.80 -18.45 5.22
C GLN A 326 -8.11 -18.18 6.56
N ARG A 327 -8.87 -17.94 7.64
CA ARG A 327 -8.31 -17.69 8.98
C ARG A 327 -7.60 -18.91 9.55
N GLU A 328 -8.17 -20.10 9.37
CA GLU A 328 -7.51 -21.36 9.75
C GLU A 328 -6.20 -21.57 8.97
N ASN A 329 -6.19 -21.22 7.68
CA ASN A 329 -5.00 -21.33 6.84
C ASN A 329 -3.98 -20.20 7.06
N PHE A 330 -4.41 -19.03 7.54
CA PHE A 330 -3.51 -17.99 8.02
C PHE A 330 -2.68 -18.48 9.20
N GLU A 331 -3.34 -19.12 10.18
CA GLU A 331 -2.64 -19.71 11.33
C GLU A 331 -1.62 -20.77 10.89
N LYS A 332 -1.98 -21.63 9.93
CA LYS A 332 -1.04 -22.60 9.33
C LYS A 332 0.16 -21.92 8.67
N ALA A 333 -0.07 -20.87 7.87
CA ALA A 333 1.00 -20.13 7.19
C ALA A 333 1.96 -19.47 8.18
N VAL A 334 1.42 -18.89 9.27
CA VAL A 334 2.21 -18.31 10.36
C VAL A 334 3.04 -19.38 11.06
N ASN A 335 2.42 -20.50 11.46
CA ASN A 335 3.11 -21.60 12.13
C ASN A 335 4.20 -22.24 11.25
N ALA A 336 4.01 -22.25 9.93
CA ALA A 336 4.98 -22.77 8.98
C ALA A 336 6.16 -21.81 8.70
N GLY A 337 6.05 -20.54 9.12
CA GLY A 337 7.06 -19.51 8.90
C GLY A 337 7.16 -19.03 7.45
N VAL A 338 6.01 -18.93 6.74
CA VAL A 338 5.99 -18.32 5.40
C VAL A 338 6.27 -16.82 5.51
N ASN A 339 6.82 -16.22 4.46
CA ASN A 339 6.97 -14.77 4.37
C ASN A 339 5.57 -14.12 4.35
N MET A 340 5.24 -13.32 5.37
CA MET A 340 3.93 -12.67 5.49
C MET A 340 4.04 -11.15 5.41
N VAL A 341 3.09 -10.51 4.74
CA VAL A 341 2.86 -9.07 4.74
C VAL A 341 1.45 -8.73 5.19
N PHE A 342 1.28 -7.51 5.67
CA PHE A 342 -0.01 -6.90 5.95
C PHE A 342 -0.65 -6.50 4.62
N GLY A 343 -1.79 -7.11 4.30
CA GLY A 343 -2.65 -6.71 3.20
C GLY A 343 -4.09 -6.83 3.65
N SER A 344 -4.89 -5.78 3.54
CA SER A 344 -6.20 -5.73 4.22
C SER A 344 -7.41 -5.84 3.30
N ASP A 345 -7.23 -5.57 2.01
CA ASP A 345 -8.31 -5.39 1.03
C ASP A 345 -9.22 -4.19 1.34
N ALA A 346 -8.63 -3.12 1.90
CA ALA A 346 -9.34 -1.86 2.12
C ALA A 346 -9.84 -1.28 0.79
N GLY A 347 -11.08 -0.79 0.80
CA GLY A 347 -11.87 -0.53 -0.40
C GLY A 347 -13.03 -1.51 -0.54
N VAL A 348 -12.91 -2.71 0.05
CA VAL A 348 -14.07 -3.56 0.37
C VAL A 348 -14.77 -3.08 1.63
N TYR A 349 -13.98 -2.68 2.63
CA TYR A 349 -14.44 -2.02 3.85
C TYR A 349 -13.83 -0.59 3.92
N PRO A 350 -14.30 0.28 4.83
CA PRO A 350 -13.88 1.68 4.87
C PRO A 350 -12.35 1.87 4.97
N HIS A 351 -11.80 2.78 4.18
CA HIS A 351 -10.41 3.21 4.34
C HIS A 351 -10.20 3.96 5.66
N GLY A 352 -9.05 3.74 6.29
CA GLY A 352 -8.72 4.25 7.62
C GLY A 352 -9.00 3.24 8.74
N ASP A 353 -9.85 2.23 8.49
CA ASP A 353 -10.07 1.12 9.39
C ASP A 353 -9.00 0.01 9.25
N ASN A 354 -8.02 0.21 8.36
CA ASN A 354 -6.93 -0.73 8.10
C ASN A 354 -6.32 -1.34 9.37
N PRO A 355 -5.99 -0.56 10.43
CA PRO A 355 -5.37 -1.14 11.62
C PRO A 355 -6.19 -2.21 12.36
N LYS A 356 -7.51 -2.32 12.12
CA LYS A 356 -8.37 -3.36 12.73
C LYS A 356 -7.88 -4.77 12.46
N GLN A 357 -7.13 -4.97 11.38
CA GLN A 357 -6.54 -6.25 11.03
C GLN A 357 -5.43 -6.69 11.98
N PHE A 358 -4.67 -5.79 12.61
CA PHE A 358 -3.56 -6.16 13.50
C PHE A 358 -4.02 -7.08 14.64
N ALA A 359 -5.12 -6.73 15.31
CA ALA A 359 -5.67 -7.56 16.38
C ALA A 359 -6.12 -8.95 15.88
N ARG A 360 -6.57 -9.07 14.62
CA ARG A 360 -6.93 -10.37 14.01
C ARG A 360 -5.68 -11.18 13.69
N MET A 361 -4.62 -10.55 13.18
CA MET A 361 -3.35 -11.22 12.91
C MET A 361 -2.78 -11.86 14.17
N VAL A 362 -2.83 -11.15 15.31
CA VAL A 362 -2.41 -11.70 16.60
C VAL A 362 -3.35 -12.81 17.08
N LYS A 363 -4.67 -12.59 16.98
CA LYS A 363 -5.68 -13.59 17.36
C LYS A 363 -5.51 -14.92 16.61
N PHE A 364 -5.07 -14.88 15.35
CA PHE A 364 -4.90 -16.06 14.49
C PHE A 364 -3.43 -16.50 14.34
N GLY A 365 -2.59 -16.19 15.33
CA GLY A 365 -1.32 -16.90 15.54
C GLY A 365 -0.05 -16.08 15.41
N MET A 366 -0.10 -14.85 14.90
CA MET A 366 1.10 -13.99 14.92
C MET A 366 1.41 -13.51 16.34
N THR A 367 2.69 -13.42 16.67
CA THR A 367 3.11 -12.58 17.79
C THR A 367 2.87 -11.09 17.46
N PRO A 368 2.68 -10.22 18.46
CA PRO A 368 2.53 -8.80 18.24
C PRO A 368 3.65 -8.17 17.38
N ILE A 369 4.90 -8.58 17.61
CA ILE A 369 6.04 -8.07 16.83
C ILE A 369 6.02 -8.54 15.38
N GLN A 370 5.60 -9.79 15.10
CA GLN A 370 5.43 -10.29 13.74
C GLN A 370 4.36 -9.50 12.99
N ALA A 371 3.25 -9.14 13.65
CA ALA A 371 2.19 -8.35 13.03
C ALA A 371 2.70 -6.95 12.62
N ILE A 372 3.51 -6.29 13.46
CA ILE A 372 4.11 -4.99 13.15
C ILE A 372 5.16 -5.13 12.03
N GLN A 373 6.00 -6.18 12.05
CA GLN A 373 6.98 -6.45 10.99
C GLN A 373 6.30 -6.71 9.64
N ALA A 374 5.16 -7.41 9.64
CA ALA A 374 4.34 -7.64 8.46
C ALA A 374 3.80 -6.34 7.85
N ALA A 375 3.68 -5.26 8.63
CA ALA A 375 3.26 -3.94 8.16
C ALA A 375 4.42 -2.93 8.02
N THR A 376 5.68 -3.34 8.15
CA THR A 376 6.83 -2.41 8.08
C THR A 376 7.98 -2.97 7.24
N ILE A 377 8.85 -3.81 7.82
CA ILE A 377 10.07 -4.27 7.15
C ILE A 377 9.79 -5.35 6.09
N ASN A 378 8.81 -6.23 6.30
CA ASN A 378 8.44 -7.25 5.31
C ASN A 378 7.87 -6.66 4.01
N PRO A 379 6.92 -5.70 4.04
CA PRO A 379 6.42 -5.08 2.83
C PRO A 379 7.48 -4.22 2.14
N ALA A 380 8.38 -3.58 2.89
CA ALA A 380 9.53 -2.91 2.30
C ALA A 380 10.41 -3.88 1.49
N ARG A 381 10.69 -5.08 2.02
CA ARG A 381 11.42 -6.14 1.29
C ARG A 381 10.66 -6.66 0.07
N LEU A 382 9.35 -6.91 0.20
CA LEU A 382 8.50 -7.33 -0.92
C LEU A 382 8.53 -6.30 -2.05
N LEU A 383 8.50 -5.01 -1.73
CA LEU A 383 8.54 -3.92 -2.71
C LEU A 383 9.97 -3.55 -3.16
N LYS A 384 11.00 -4.23 -2.64
CA LYS A 384 12.43 -3.94 -2.90
C LYS A 384 12.81 -2.50 -2.51
N GLN A 385 12.29 -2.04 -1.36
CA GLN A 385 12.46 -0.71 -0.76
C GLN A 385 13.05 -0.77 0.65
N GLU A 386 13.56 -1.91 1.10
CA GLU A 386 14.12 -2.08 2.43
C GLU A 386 15.38 -1.24 2.68
N ALA A 387 16.03 -0.72 1.62
CA ALA A 387 17.13 0.23 1.75
C ALA A 387 16.65 1.64 2.14
N THR A 388 15.40 2.00 1.83
CA THR A 388 14.87 3.36 1.95
C THR A 388 13.73 3.50 2.95
N LEU A 389 12.96 2.43 3.20
CA LEU A 389 11.74 2.41 4.01
C LEU A 389 11.70 1.22 4.98
N GLY A 390 10.67 1.18 5.82
CA GLY A 390 10.27 0.02 6.62
C GLY A 390 11.03 -0.19 7.94
N SER A 391 11.98 0.68 8.29
CA SER A 391 12.59 0.74 9.62
C SER A 391 13.01 2.17 9.95
N LEU A 392 13.34 2.44 11.22
CA LEU A 392 13.82 3.75 11.68
C LEU A 392 15.36 3.85 11.65
N ASP A 393 16.01 3.15 10.72
CA ASP A 393 17.47 3.12 10.60
C ASP A 393 18.01 4.41 9.94
N LYS A 394 19.24 4.78 10.31
CA LYS A 394 19.93 5.94 9.72
C LYS A 394 19.99 5.83 8.19
N GLY A 395 19.70 6.94 7.51
CA GLY A 395 19.75 7.08 6.06
C GLY A 395 18.44 6.74 5.35
N LYS A 396 17.44 6.21 6.07
CA LYS A 396 16.10 5.95 5.52
C LYS A 396 15.23 7.20 5.54
N LEU A 397 14.17 7.17 4.74
CA LEU A 397 13.17 8.24 4.72
C LEU A 397 12.41 8.28 6.04
N ALA A 398 12.08 9.50 6.47
CA ALA A 398 11.37 9.78 7.71
C ALA A 398 9.86 9.55 7.55
N ASP A 399 9.48 8.27 7.45
CA ASP A 399 8.11 7.80 7.59
C ASP A 399 7.96 7.19 8.99
N ILE A 400 7.26 7.89 9.89
CA ILE A 400 7.22 7.60 11.33
C ILE A 400 5.78 7.68 11.82
N VAL A 401 5.36 6.73 12.65
CA VAL A 401 4.06 6.79 13.33
C VAL A 401 4.24 6.58 14.82
N ALA A 402 3.23 7.01 15.58
CA ALA A 402 3.15 6.68 16.99
C ALA A 402 1.73 6.36 17.46
N VAL A 403 1.66 5.42 18.39
CA VAL A 403 0.44 5.01 19.10
C VAL A 403 0.64 5.23 20.61
N PRO A 404 -0.42 5.53 21.37
CA PRO A 404 -0.35 5.63 22.83
C PRO A 404 -0.09 4.25 23.45
N GLY A 405 0.64 4.19 24.57
CA GLY A 405 0.87 2.93 25.30
C GLY A 405 1.60 1.87 24.48
N ASN A 406 1.56 0.58 24.87
CA ASN A 406 2.35 -0.49 24.24
C ASN A 406 1.56 -1.41 23.31
N PRO A 407 1.73 -1.34 21.98
CA PRO A 407 1.02 -2.23 21.06
C PRO A 407 1.49 -3.68 21.11
N LEU A 408 2.63 -3.97 21.76
CA LEU A 408 3.05 -5.36 22.02
C LEU A 408 2.25 -6.02 23.15
N ASP A 409 1.64 -5.22 24.03
CA ASP A 409 0.78 -5.71 25.11
C ASP A 409 -0.70 -5.68 24.72
N ASP A 410 -1.11 -4.66 23.95
CA ASP A 410 -2.47 -4.51 23.41
C ASP A 410 -2.45 -4.03 21.96
N MET A 411 -2.68 -4.96 21.03
CA MET A 411 -2.64 -4.69 19.60
C MET A 411 -3.81 -3.79 19.12
N SER A 412 -4.87 -3.62 19.91
CA SER A 412 -5.96 -2.69 19.57
C SER A 412 -5.51 -1.22 19.56
N LEU A 413 -4.38 -0.90 20.21
CA LEU A 413 -3.77 0.42 20.20
C LEU A 413 -3.33 0.85 18.79
N MET A 414 -3.11 -0.09 17.88
CA MET A 414 -2.82 0.22 16.47
C MET A 414 -3.98 0.97 15.78
N GLU A 415 -5.21 0.87 16.28
CA GLU A 415 -6.36 1.66 15.78
C GLU A 415 -6.33 3.12 16.25
N LYS A 416 -5.39 3.49 17.13
CA LYS A 416 -5.31 4.81 17.78
C LYS A 416 -4.02 5.56 17.42
N VAL A 417 -3.57 5.46 16.17
CA VAL A 417 -2.41 6.24 15.69
C VAL A 417 -2.66 7.73 15.93
N GLY A 418 -1.82 8.36 16.77
CA GLY A 418 -1.96 9.76 17.18
C GLY A 418 -0.92 10.69 16.56
N PHE A 419 0.16 10.13 16.01
CA PHE A 419 1.18 10.87 15.28
C PHE A 419 1.51 10.16 13.97
N VAL A 420 1.60 10.94 12.89
CA VAL A 420 2.06 10.47 11.57
C VAL A 420 2.99 11.53 10.98
N MET A 421 4.18 11.10 10.60
CA MET A 421 5.13 11.82 9.77
C MET A 421 5.36 11.00 8.50
N LYS A 422 5.34 11.67 7.35
CA LYS A 422 5.64 11.08 6.04
C LYS A 422 6.63 11.99 5.35
N ASP A 423 7.73 11.43 4.86
CA ASP A 423 8.78 12.17 4.15
C ASP A 423 9.28 13.40 4.93
N GLY A 424 9.43 13.25 6.26
CA GLY A 424 9.84 14.33 7.17
C GLY A 424 8.76 15.34 7.54
N GLN A 425 7.60 15.30 6.87
CA GLN A 425 6.50 16.22 7.12
C GLN A 425 5.49 15.63 8.11
N ILE A 426 5.11 16.40 9.13
CA ILE A 426 4.10 15.99 10.11
C ILE A 426 2.72 16.19 9.48
N VAL A 427 2.01 15.09 9.21
CA VAL A 427 0.69 15.11 8.57
C VAL A 427 -0.45 14.98 9.58
N LYS A 428 -0.15 14.45 10.76
CA LYS A 428 -1.11 14.29 11.85
C LYS A 428 -0.38 14.34 13.21
N GLN A 429 -0.92 15.14 14.12
CA GLN A 429 -0.48 15.19 15.52
C GLN A 429 -1.68 15.51 16.41
N TYR A 430 -2.11 14.53 17.21
CA TYR A 430 -3.10 14.72 18.28
C TYR A 430 -2.42 14.65 19.64
N ALA A 431 -3.07 15.21 20.67
CA ALA A 431 -2.68 14.96 22.04
C ALA A 431 -2.72 13.44 22.30
N MET A 432 -1.60 12.88 22.74
CA MET A 432 -1.43 11.45 22.97
C MET A 432 -1.42 11.11 24.46
#